data_AF-A0A0T5VRK9-F1
#
_entry.id   AF-A0A0T5VRK9-F1
#
_cell.length_a   1.000
_cell.length_b   1.000
_cell.length_c   1.000
_cell.angle_alpha   90.00
_cell.angle_beta   90.00
_cell.angle_gamma   90.00
#
_symmetry.space_group_name_H-M   'P 1'
#
loop_
_entity.id
_entity.type
_entity.pdbx_description
1 polymer ?
#
loop_
_entity_poly.entity_id
_entity_poly.type
_entity_poly.pdbx_seq_one_letter_code
_entity_poly.pdbx_strand_id
1 'polypeptide(L)'
;MKTILNKPELVSLLQQQLREIEILCGEYDNGNETAIRLIAEKTGVIFHNTDHSKALLGQLKLSHLEMYCSSEIYNPKSLTNFIGLLKLAHQTGKGWGYSAKLDHSELKRVSQENWWNNKKVIIDSDGVAFTRAKIIKSLANTEPLVLSTSGWTVKDAKGNKSAINPIPETVRQIAFELLESFSGVDLNKESKLYYKL
;
A
#
# COMPACT_ATOMS: atom_id res chain seq x y z
N MET A 1 -18.25 20.30 15.29
CA MET A 1 -17.25 21.36 15.04
C MET A 1 -16.20 20.78 14.11
N LYS A 2 -15.99 21.33 12.90
CA LYS A 2 -14.95 20.84 11.97
C LYS A 2 -13.67 21.58 12.35
N THR A 3 -12.79 20.96 13.13
CA THR A 3 -11.51 21.56 13.53
C THR A 3 -10.68 21.77 12.27
N ILE A 4 -10.47 23.03 11.88
CA ILE A 4 -9.61 23.39 10.76
C ILE A 4 -8.18 23.33 11.29
N LEU A 5 -7.43 22.30 10.88
CA LEU A 5 -6.02 22.18 11.24
C LEU A 5 -5.18 23.16 10.41
N ASN A 6 -4.24 23.84 11.06
CA ASN A 6 -3.24 24.66 10.39
C ASN A 6 -2.14 23.79 9.75
N LYS A 7 -1.25 24.40 8.96
CA LYS A 7 -0.18 23.66 8.26
C LYS A 7 0.70 22.84 9.22
N PRO A 8 1.27 23.40 10.31
CA PRO A 8 2.05 22.63 11.29
C PRO A 8 1.30 21.41 11.84
N GLU A 9 0.02 21.57 12.18
CA GLU A 9 -0.81 20.48 12.70
C GLU A 9 -1.03 19.38 11.66
N LEU A 10 -1.31 19.74 10.40
CA LEU A 10 -1.45 18.79 9.30
C LEU A 10 -0.14 18.05 9.00
N VAL A 11 1.00 18.75 9.05
CA VAL A 11 2.33 18.13 8.89
C VAL A 11 2.59 17.16 10.04
N SER A 12 2.34 17.58 11.28
CA SER A 12 2.49 16.71 12.45
C SER A 12 1.61 15.48 12.36
N LEU A 13 0.37 15.63 11.87
CA LEU A 13 -0.55 14.52 11.66
C LEU A 13 -0.03 13.55 10.59
N LEU A 14 0.46 14.05 9.45
CA LEU A 14 1.07 13.20 8.41
C LEU A 14 2.28 12.45 8.94
N GLN A 15 3.19 13.13 9.66
CA GLN A 15 4.35 12.49 10.29
C GLN A 15 3.95 11.43 11.31
N GLN A 16 2.89 11.68 12.08
CA GLN A 16 2.35 10.69 13.00
C GLN A 16 1.79 9.47 12.27
N GLN A 17 1.01 9.64 11.19
CA GLN A 17 0.51 8.51 10.41
C GLN A 17 1.65 7.67 9.83
N LEU A 18 2.71 8.31 9.30
CA LEU A 18 3.89 7.60 8.78
C LEU A 18 4.60 6.80 9.88
N ARG A 19 4.84 7.39 11.06
CA ARG A 19 5.44 6.69 12.20
C ARG A 19 4.59 5.51 12.69
N GLU A 20 3.27 5.69 12.77
CA GLU A 20 2.36 4.61 13.15
C GLU A 20 2.40 3.46 12.14
N ILE A 21 2.45 3.76 10.84
CA ILE A 21 2.61 2.73 9.79
C ILE A 21 3.93 1.97 9.94
N GLU A 22 5.04 2.67 10.22
CA GLU A 22 6.35 2.04 10.43
C GLU A 22 6.34 1.07 11.62
N ILE A 23 5.78 1.49 12.75
CA ILE A 23 5.62 0.64 13.94
C ILE A 23 4.78 -0.61 13.60
N LEU A 24 3.64 -0.41 12.94
CA LEU A 24 2.75 -1.50 12.55
C LEU A 24 3.40 -2.47 11.55
N CYS A 25 4.28 -1.99 10.67
CA CYS A 25 5.07 -2.87 9.82
C CYS A 25 5.97 -3.79 10.66
N GLY A 26 6.64 -3.24 11.69
CA GLY A 26 7.41 -4.05 12.63
C GLY A 26 6.57 -5.08 13.39
N GLU A 27 5.36 -4.70 13.83
CA GLU A 27 4.41 -5.62 14.46
C GLU A 27 4.01 -6.76 13.52
N TYR A 28 3.68 -6.44 12.26
CA TYR A 28 3.35 -7.44 11.25
C TYR A 28 4.53 -8.39 10.98
N ASP A 29 5.73 -7.84 10.80
CA ASP A 29 6.94 -8.61 10.54
C ASP A 29 7.28 -9.56 11.72
N ASN A 30 6.82 -9.23 12.94
CA ASN A 30 6.91 -10.08 14.13
C ASN A 30 5.74 -11.08 14.29
N GLY A 31 4.81 -11.15 13.33
CA GLY A 31 3.71 -12.13 13.29
C GLY A 31 2.36 -11.60 13.77
N ASN A 32 2.21 -10.31 14.04
CA ASN A 32 0.92 -9.71 14.38
C ASN A 32 0.10 -9.41 13.12
N GLU A 33 -0.64 -10.40 12.64
CA GLU A 33 -1.48 -10.29 11.42
C GLU A 33 -2.54 -9.17 11.49
N THR A 34 -2.98 -8.77 12.69
CA THR A 34 -3.97 -7.69 12.84
C THR A 34 -3.44 -6.33 12.39
N ALA A 35 -2.11 -6.16 12.38
CA ALA A 35 -1.44 -4.93 11.97
C ALA A 35 -1.72 -4.56 10.51
N ILE A 36 -1.97 -5.53 9.62
CA ILE A 36 -2.27 -5.27 8.20
C ILE A 36 -3.49 -4.38 8.02
N ARG A 37 -4.55 -4.64 8.79
CA ARG A 37 -5.76 -3.81 8.73
C ARG A 37 -5.45 -2.40 9.21
N LEU A 38 -4.72 -2.26 10.32
CA LEU A 38 -4.35 -0.97 10.87
C LEU A 38 -3.46 -0.18 9.90
N ILE A 39 -2.49 -0.82 9.23
CA ILE A 39 -1.68 -0.21 8.17
C ILE A 39 -2.57 0.34 7.06
N ALA A 40 -3.57 -0.43 6.62
CA ALA A 40 -4.50 0.01 5.58
C ALA A 40 -5.33 1.22 6.03
N GLU A 41 -5.84 1.21 7.27
CA GLU A 41 -6.60 2.33 7.84
C GLU A 41 -5.77 3.63 7.86
N LYS A 42 -4.53 3.57 8.35
CA LYS A 42 -3.61 4.72 8.40
C LYS A 42 -3.21 5.21 7.00
N THR A 43 -2.93 4.29 6.09
CA THR A 43 -2.67 4.62 4.67
C THR A 43 -3.89 5.30 4.04
N GLY A 44 -5.09 4.84 4.37
CA GLY A 44 -6.35 5.44 3.93
C GLY A 44 -6.48 6.89 4.36
N VAL A 45 -6.10 7.26 5.59
CA VAL A 45 -6.13 8.67 6.06
C VAL A 45 -5.23 9.57 5.21
N ILE A 46 -4.10 9.05 4.73
CA ILE A 46 -3.13 9.82 3.93
C ILE A 46 -3.67 10.13 2.52
N PHE A 47 -4.35 9.15 1.88
CA PHE A 47 -4.71 9.22 0.46
C PHE A 47 -6.21 9.34 0.15
N HIS A 48 -7.10 8.85 1.02
CA HIS A 48 -8.53 8.84 0.72
C HIS A 48 -9.17 10.20 0.97
N ASN A 49 -9.90 10.66 -0.05
CA ASN A 49 -10.94 11.66 0.12
C ASN A 49 -12.27 10.92 0.33
N THR A 50 -13.09 11.42 1.24
CA THR A 50 -14.50 11.08 1.36
C THR A 50 -15.32 12.37 1.18
N ASP A 51 -16.65 12.25 1.11
CA ASP A 51 -17.53 13.42 1.05
C ASP A 51 -17.40 14.32 2.30
N HIS A 52 -16.86 13.77 3.39
CA HIS A 52 -16.77 14.46 4.68
C HIS A 52 -15.33 14.80 5.10
N SER A 53 -14.32 14.11 4.57
CA SER A 53 -12.89 14.27 4.90
C SER A 53 -12.00 14.37 3.65
N LYS A 54 -10.99 15.22 3.69
CA LYS A 54 -9.98 15.31 2.62
C LYS A 54 -8.72 14.53 3.00
N ALA A 55 -8.09 13.90 2.03
CA ALA A 55 -6.80 13.24 2.16
C ALA A 55 -5.74 14.22 2.69
N LEU A 56 -4.86 13.77 3.59
CA LEU A 56 -3.80 14.62 4.16
C LEU A 56 -2.88 15.21 3.08
N LEU A 57 -2.51 14.42 2.07
CA LEU A 57 -1.66 14.90 0.97
C LEU A 57 -2.35 16.00 0.15
N GLY A 58 -3.67 15.89 -0.03
CA GLY A 58 -4.46 16.92 -0.72
C GLY A 58 -4.55 18.21 0.10
N GLN A 59 -4.76 18.09 1.42
CA GLN A 59 -4.80 19.24 2.32
C GLN A 59 -3.47 19.99 2.39
N LEU A 60 -2.35 19.25 2.42
CA LEU A 60 -1.00 19.81 2.43
C LEU A 60 -0.48 20.23 1.04
N LYS A 61 -1.25 19.99 -0.02
CA LYS A 61 -0.88 20.24 -1.43
C LYS A 61 0.44 19.57 -1.82
N LEU A 62 0.59 18.30 -1.48
CA LEU A 62 1.79 17.49 -1.71
C LEU A 62 1.69 16.60 -2.96
N SER A 63 0.67 16.78 -3.81
CA SER A 63 0.44 15.94 -5.00
C SER A 63 1.54 16.03 -6.07
N HIS A 64 2.48 16.98 -5.94
CA HIS A 64 3.65 17.08 -6.81
C HIS A 64 4.78 16.12 -6.42
N LEU A 65 4.74 15.54 -5.22
CA LEU A 65 5.73 14.56 -4.82
C LEU A 65 5.56 13.28 -5.64
N GLU A 66 6.69 12.72 -6.05
CA GLU A 66 6.73 11.40 -6.68
C GLU A 66 6.68 10.31 -5.62
N MET A 67 6.12 9.17 -5.99
CA MET A 67 6.05 7.97 -5.16
C MET A 67 6.98 6.91 -5.71
N TYR A 68 7.63 6.17 -4.81
CA TYR A 68 8.36 4.97 -5.18
C TYR A 68 7.42 3.80 -5.49
N CYS A 69 7.76 3.04 -6.52
CA CYS A 69 6.98 1.91 -7.02
C CYS A 69 7.91 0.75 -7.39
N SER A 70 7.69 -0.42 -6.80
CA SER A 70 8.35 -1.70 -7.14
C SER A 70 7.45 -2.62 -7.98
N SER A 71 6.20 -2.23 -8.24
CA SER A 71 5.27 -3.06 -9.00
C SER A 71 5.74 -3.29 -10.45
N GLU A 72 5.77 -4.56 -10.84
CA GLU A 72 6.05 -5.00 -12.22
C GLU A 72 5.05 -4.40 -13.22
N ILE A 73 5.36 -4.50 -14.51
CA ILE A 73 4.48 -4.01 -15.57
C ILE A 73 3.58 -5.17 -16.00
N TYR A 74 2.28 -5.03 -15.74
CA TYR A 74 1.28 -5.95 -16.27
C TYR A 74 1.29 -5.92 -17.81
N ASN A 75 1.50 -7.08 -18.44
CA ASN A 75 1.34 -7.25 -19.87
C ASN A 75 -0.10 -7.69 -20.17
N PRO A 76 -0.95 -6.84 -20.79
CA PRO A 76 -2.34 -7.17 -21.07
C PRO A 76 -2.51 -8.28 -22.11
N LYS A 77 -1.45 -8.66 -22.83
CA LYS A 77 -1.46 -9.81 -23.73
C LYS A 77 -1.25 -11.14 -23.01
N SER A 78 -0.87 -11.11 -21.73
CA SER A 78 -0.78 -12.32 -20.91
C SER A 78 -2.18 -12.74 -20.48
N LEU A 79 -2.54 -14.00 -20.71
CA LEU A 79 -3.78 -14.61 -20.24
C LEU A 79 -3.70 -15.06 -18.76
N THR A 80 -2.60 -14.75 -18.09
CA THR A 80 -2.36 -15.14 -16.70
C THR A 80 -2.79 -14.05 -15.73
N ASN A 81 -3.28 -14.49 -14.58
CA ASN A 81 -3.37 -13.66 -13.38
C ASN A 81 -2.00 -13.03 -13.03
N PHE A 82 -2.01 -11.90 -12.34
CA PHE A 82 -0.84 -11.05 -12.13
C PHE A 82 -0.75 -10.57 -10.69
N ILE A 83 0.45 -10.62 -10.11
CA ILE A 83 0.77 -10.05 -8.80
C ILE A 83 2.09 -9.28 -8.95
N GLY A 84 2.00 -7.98 -9.12
CA GLY A 84 3.17 -7.16 -9.49
C GLY A 84 4.05 -6.73 -8.32
N LEU A 85 3.52 -6.75 -7.10
CA LEU A 85 4.19 -6.22 -5.91
C LEU A 85 4.95 -7.25 -5.08
N LEU A 86 4.73 -8.53 -5.34
CA LEU A 86 5.24 -9.61 -4.51
C LEU A 86 6.27 -10.41 -5.28
N LYS A 87 7.10 -11.14 -4.54
CA LYS A 87 7.97 -12.19 -5.07
C LYS A 87 7.53 -13.54 -4.54
N LEU A 88 7.71 -14.57 -5.35
CA LEU A 88 7.57 -15.94 -4.89
C LEU A 88 8.87 -16.31 -4.15
N ALA A 89 8.76 -16.72 -2.90
CA ALA A 89 9.89 -17.08 -2.05
C ALA A 89 9.64 -18.41 -1.34
N HIS A 90 10.69 -19.19 -1.14
CA HIS A 90 10.62 -20.39 -0.31
C HIS A 90 10.93 -20.01 1.14
N GLN A 91 9.97 -20.25 2.03
CA GLN A 91 10.08 -20.03 3.46
C GLN A 91 10.38 -21.35 4.17
N THR A 92 11.51 -21.40 4.90
CA THR A 92 11.92 -22.58 5.67
C THR A 92 10.78 -23.02 6.61
N GLY A 93 10.39 -24.29 6.52
CA GLY A 93 9.31 -24.87 7.33
C GLY A 93 7.88 -24.56 6.86
N LYS A 94 7.68 -23.59 5.95
CA LYS A 94 6.36 -23.22 5.40
C LYS A 94 6.19 -23.60 3.92
N GLY A 95 7.28 -23.74 3.17
CA GLY A 95 7.26 -24.05 1.74
C GLY A 95 7.24 -22.79 0.87
N TRP A 96 6.67 -22.87 -0.33
CA TRP A 96 6.60 -21.70 -1.23
C TRP A 96 5.47 -20.77 -0.81
N GLY A 97 5.73 -19.47 -0.86
CA GLY A 97 4.75 -18.42 -0.56
C GLY A 97 5.07 -17.14 -1.30
N TYR A 98 4.08 -16.24 -1.36
CA TYR A 98 4.34 -14.87 -1.78
C TYR A 98 4.81 -14.05 -0.59
N SER A 99 5.75 -13.15 -0.83
CA SER A 99 6.25 -12.21 0.18
C SER A 99 6.46 -10.84 -0.44
N ALA A 100 6.34 -9.80 0.37
CA ALA A 100 6.73 -8.45 0.00
C ALA A 100 8.18 -8.44 -0.47
N LYS A 101 8.47 -7.64 -1.50
CA LYS A 101 9.80 -7.54 -2.08
C LYS A 101 10.79 -6.89 -1.12
N LEU A 102 10.37 -5.79 -0.49
CA LEU A 102 11.13 -4.98 0.48
C LEU A 102 12.55 -4.67 0.02
N ASP A 103 12.70 -4.39 -1.28
CA ASP A 103 13.98 -4.16 -1.92
C ASP A 103 14.02 -2.74 -2.51
N HIS A 104 14.96 -1.92 -2.03
CA HIS A 104 15.13 -0.55 -2.49
C HIS A 104 15.62 -0.49 -3.95
N SER A 105 16.33 -1.52 -4.43
CA SER A 105 16.89 -1.54 -5.79
C SER A 105 15.83 -1.64 -6.89
N GLU A 106 14.63 -2.14 -6.56
CA GLU A 106 13.51 -2.24 -7.49
C GLU A 106 12.63 -0.99 -7.55
N LEU A 107 12.89 0.02 -6.70
CA LEU A 107 12.04 1.20 -6.59
C LEU A 107 12.26 2.17 -7.75
N LYS A 108 11.15 2.52 -8.41
CA LYS A 108 11.11 3.55 -9.47
C LYS A 108 10.18 4.67 -9.06
N ARG A 109 10.55 5.91 -9.38
CA ARG A 109 9.69 7.07 -9.14
C ARG A 109 8.57 7.15 -10.18
N VAL A 110 7.36 7.42 -9.71
CA VAL A 110 6.16 7.62 -10.54
C VAL A 110 5.30 8.74 -9.93
N SER A 111 4.38 9.30 -10.71
CA SER A 111 3.41 10.25 -10.15
C SER A 111 2.51 9.58 -9.10
N GLN A 112 2.08 10.38 -8.11
CA GLN A 112 1.19 9.91 -7.05
C GLN A 112 -0.10 9.28 -7.60
N GLU A 113 -0.70 9.90 -8.63
CA GLU A 113 -1.93 9.39 -9.27
C GLU A 113 -1.69 8.03 -9.94
N ASN A 114 -0.55 7.86 -10.62
CA ASN A 114 -0.20 6.59 -11.22
C ASN A 114 0.06 5.51 -10.17
N TRP A 115 0.76 5.85 -9.08
CA TRP A 115 1.04 4.93 -7.98
C TRP A 115 -0.24 4.45 -7.29
N TRP A 116 -1.16 5.36 -6.99
CA TRP A 116 -2.34 5.11 -6.17
C TRP A 116 -3.52 4.53 -6.95
N ASN A 117 -3.93 5.21 -8.03
CA ASN A 117 -5.21 4.97 -8.71
C ASN A 117 -5.07 4.21 -10.03
N ASN A 118 -3.99 4.40 -10.79
CA ASN A 118 -3.94 3.89 -12.17
C ASN A 118 -3.18 2.58 -12.32
N LYS A 119 -2.05 2.41 -11.63
CA LYS A 119 -1.20 1.23 -11.80
C LYS A 119 -1.88 0.01 -11.19
N LYS A 120 -2.16 -0.97 -12.05
CA LYS A 120 -2.67 -2.29 -11.68
C LYS A 120 -1.57 -3.05 -10.94
N VAL A 121 -1.85 -3.51 -9.74
CA VAL A 121 -0.89 -4.26 -8.91
C VAL A 121 -1.28 -5.72 -8.76
N ILE A 122 -2.57 -6.04 -8.91
CA ILE A 122 -3.08 -7.41 -8.99
C ILE A 122 -4.11 -7.49 -10.13
N ILE A 123 -4.04 -8.56 -10.93
CA ILE A 123 -5.13 -9.03 -11.78
C ILE A 123 -5.50 -10.41 -11.29
N ASP A 124 -6.73 -10.58 -10.84
CA ASP A 124 -7.17 -11.85 -10.28
C ASP A 124 -7.52 -12.89 -11.35
N SER A 125 -7.94 -14.07 -10.91
CA SER A 125 -8.21 -15.20 -11.81
C SER A 125 -9.45 -14.98 -12.68
N ASP A 126 -10.30 -14.01 -12.33
CA ASP A 126 -11.48 -13.62 -13.11
C ASP A 126 -11.18 -12.40 -14.01
N GLY A 127 -9.93 -11.92 -14.01
CA GLY A 127 -9.49 -10.76 -14.79
C GLY A 127 -9.78 -9.41 -14.13
N VAL A 128 -10.22 -9.38 -12.87
CA VAL A 128 -10.51 -8.15 -12.14
C VAL A 128 -9.21 -7.46 -11.75
N ALA A 129 -9.11 -6.17 -12.09
CA ALA A 129 -7.94 -5.35 -11.81
C ALA A 129 -8.05 -4.60 -10.48
N PHE A 130 -7.03 -4.78 -9.65
CA PHE A 130 -6.87 -4.11 -8.36
C PHE A 130 -5.68 -3.15 -8.38
N THR A 131 -5.90 -1.99 -7.78
CA THR A 131 -4.92 -0.92 -7.58
C THR A 131 -4.67 -0.79 -6.08
N ARG A 132 -3.64 -0.03 -5.70
CA ARG A 132 -3.34 0.23 -4.27
C ARG A 132 -4.55 0.87 -3.58
N ALA A 133 -5.18 1.85 -4.21
CA ALA A 133 -6.38 2.50 -3.71
C ALA A 133 -7.52 1.50 -3.44
N LYS A 134 -7.82 0.60 -4.38
CA LYS A 134 -8.91 -0.39 -4.21
C LYS A 134 -8.64 -1.32 -3.03
N ILE A 135 -7.42 -1.84 -2.92
CA ILE A 135 -7.03 -2.79 -1.86
C ILE A 135 -7.10 -2.09 -0.50
N ILE A 136 -6.48 -0.92 -0.37
CA ILE A 136 -6.44 -0.17 0.89
C ILE A 136 -7.83 0.29 1.30
N LYS A 137 -8.65 0.79 0.37
CA LYS A 137 -10.04 1.20 0.66
C LYS A 137 -10.88 0.06 1.20
N SER A 138 -10.80 -1.11 0.56
CA SER A 138 -11.58 -2.27 0.98
C SER A 138 -11.22 -2.68 2.41
N LEU A 139 -9.93 -2.78 2.72
CA LEU A 139 -9.45 -3.18 4.05
C LEU A 139 -9.74 -2.13 5.13
N ALA A 140 -9.51 -0.85 4.82
CA ALA A 140 -9.69 0.24 5.77
C ALA A 140 -11.16 0.44 6.18
N ASN A 141 -12.09 0.25 5.23
CA ASN A 141 -13.52 0.48 5.47
C ASN A 141 -14.28 -0.79 5.87
N THR A 142 -13.58 -1.92 6.06
CA THR A 142 -14.22 -3.22 6.33
C THR A 142 -15.18 -3.65 5.19
N GLU A 143 -14.96 -3.15 3.97
CA GLU A 143 -15.69 -3.63 2.79
C GLU A 143 -15.06 -4.96 2.33
N PRO A 144 -15.87 -5.97 1.97
CA PRO A 144 -15.34 -7.26 1.55
C PRO A 144 -14.55 -7.13 0.25
N LEU A 145 -13.25 -7.42 0.32
CA LEU A 145 -12.39 -7.52 -0.86
C LEU A 145 -12.62 -8.89 -1.51
N VAL A 146 -13.44 -8.93 -2.56
CA VAL A 146 -13.67 -10.15 -3.34
C VAL A 146 -12.54 -10.32 -4.35
N LEU A 147 -11.60 -11.20 -4.05
CA LEU A 147 -10.44 -11.52 -4.91
C LEU A 147 -10.47 -13.00 -5.30
N SER A 148 -10.53 -13.29 -6.61
CA SER A 148 -10.49 -14.66 -7.11
C SER A 148 -9.04 -15.19 -7.18
N THR A 149 -8.68 -16.04 -6.22
CA THR A 149 -7.33 -16.63 -6.11
C THR A 149 -7.23 -18.04 -6.68
N SER A 150 -8.28 -18.53 -7.36
CA SER A 150 -8.40 -19.91 -7.87
C SER A 150 -7.26 -20.32 -8.82
N GLY A 151 -6.73 -19.38 -9.60
CA GLY A 151 -5.59 -19.58 -10.50
C GLY A 151 -4.23 -19.51 -9.82
N TRP A 152 -4.16 -19.24 -8.51
CA TRP A 152 -2.92 -19.19 -7.75
C TRP A 152 -2.89 -20.28 -6.68
N THR A 153 -1.93 -21.21 -6.81
CA THR A 153 -1.70 -22.23 -5.79
C THR A 153 -0.22 -22.29 -5.43
N VAL A 154 0.06 -22.49 -4.15
CA VAL A 154 1.41 -22.76 -3.65
C VAL A 154 1.46 -24.14 -3.02
N LYS A 155 2.66 -24.72 -2.97
CA LYS A 155 2.90 -26.00 -2.31
C LYS A 155 3.61 -25.77 -0.99
N ASP A 156 3.09 -26.36 0.08
CA ASP A 156 3.78 -26.42 1.37
C ASP A 156 5.00 -27.36 1.32
N ALA A 157 5.76 -27.43 2.41
CA ALA A 157 6.93 -28.30 2.53
C ALA A 157 6.60 -29.81 2.41
N LYS A 158 5.33 -30.20 2.55
CA LYS A 158 4.82 -31.57 2.41
C LYS A 158 4.22 -31.84 1.03
N GLY A 159 4.22 -30.85 0.13
CA GLY A 159 3.67 -30.92 -1.21
C GLY A 159 2.16 -30.65 -1.33
N ASN A 160 1.48 -30.29 -0.23
CA ASN A 160 0.05 -29.97 -0.25
C ASN A 160 -0.17 -28.62 -0.93
N LYS A 161 -1.20 -28.56 -1.78
CA LYS A 161 -1.60 -27.29 -2.42
C LYS A 161 -2.52 -26.49 -1.53
N SER A 162 -2.32 -25.18 -1.47
CA SER A 162 -3.25 -24.27 -0.79
C SER A 162 -3.50 -23.03 -1.64
N ALA A 163 -4.70 -22.46 -1.47
CA ALA A 163 -5.02 -21.15 -2.01
C ALA A 163 -4.14 -20.10 -1.33
N ILE A 164 -3.70 -19.11 -2.10
CA ILE A 164 -2.94 -17.98 -1.55
C ILE A 164 -3.87 -16.85 -1.13
N ASN A 165 -3.41 -16.06 -0.17
CA ASN A 165 -3.94 -14.72 0.07
C ASN A 165 -2.79 -13.71 -0.12
N PRO A 166 -2.72 -13.01 -1.26
CA PRO A 166 -1.63 -12.07 -1.51
C PRO A 166 -1.79 -10.73 -0.76
N ILE A 167 -2.93 -10.52 -0.11
CA ILE A 167 -3.31 -9.20 0.40
C ILE A 167 -2.41 -8.70 1.54
N PRO A 168 -2.11 -9.49 2.60
CA PRO A 168 -1.24 -9.05 3.68
C PRO A 168 0.11 -8.51 3.19
N GLU A 169 0.80 -9.31 2.39
CA GLU A 169 2.10 -8.97 1.82
C GLU A 169 2.01 -7.81 0.81
N THR A 170 0.88 -7.68 0.10
CA THR A 170 0.66 -6.54 -0.79
C THR A 170 0.54 -5.23 -0.01
N VAL A 171 -0.21 -5.23 1.09
CA VAL A 171 -0.32 -4.07 1.98
C VAL A 171 1.03 -3.74 2.60
N ARG A 172 1.78 -4.76 3.04
CA ARG A 172 3.13 -4.57 3.58
C ARG A 172 4.09 -3.93 2.57
N GLN A 173 4.01 -4.32 1.30
CA GLN A 173 4.79 -3.70 0.22
C GLN A 173 4.34 -2.27 -0.09
N ILE A 174 3.03 -1.99 -0.07
CA ILE A 174 2.48 -0.63 -0.23
C ILE A 174 3.01 0.30 0.88
N ALA A 175 3.03 -0.19 2.12
CA ALA A 175 3.55 0.56 3.25
C ALA A 175 5.05 0.85 3.10
N PHE A 176 5.85 -0.12 2.66
CA PHE A 176 7.27 0.09 2.35
C PHE A 176 7.47 1.19 1.30
N GLU A 177 6.79 1.08 0.15
CA GLU A 177 6.85 2.10 -0.90
C GLU A 177 6.46 3.50 -0.39
N LEU A 178 5.41 3.58 0.44
CA LEU A 178 4.95 4.82 1.03
C LEU A 178 6.00 5.43 1.96
N LEU A 179 6.52 4.67 2.92
CA LEU A 179 7.53 5.14 3.87
C LEU A 179 8.78 5.62 3.14
N GLU A 180 9.26 4.86 2.16
CA GLU A 180 10.41 5.23 1.33
C GLU A 180 10.17 6.51 0.53
N SER A 181 8.94 6.74 0.05
CA SER A 181 8.61 7.95 -0.71
C SER A 181 8.70 9.23 0.11
N PHE A 182 8.49 9.12 1.42
CA PHE A 182 8.56 10.24 2.37
C PHE A 182 9.86 10.27 3.19
N SER A 183 10.73 9.27 3.03
CA SER A 183 12.01 9.22 3.71
C SER A 183 12.88 10.43 3.32
N GLY A 184 13.32 11.19 4.33
CA GLY A 184 14.13 12.40 4.14
C GLY A 184 13.38 13.61 3.55
N VAL A 185 12.06 13.54 3.37
CA VAL A 185 11.27 14.68 2.87
C VAL A 185 10.98 15.67 3.99
N ASP A 186 11.42 16.92 3.83
CA ASP A 186 10.99 18.02 4.69
C ASP A 186 9.57 18.49 4.28
N LEU A 187 8.57 17.94 4.97
CA LEU A 187 7.16 18.23 4.72
C LEU A 187 6.79 19.69 4.95
N ASN A 188 7.49 20.41 5.82
CA ASN A 188 7.23 21.84 6.04
C ASN A 188 7.70 22.66 4.84
N LYS A 189 8.84 22.30 4.27
CA LYS A 189 9.38 22.93 3.06
C LYS A 189 8.59 22.58 1.81
N GLU A 190 8.22 21.32 1.63
CA GLU A 190 7.52 20.83 0.43
C GLU A 190 6.05 21.23 0.37
N SER A 191 5.38 21.37 1.52
CA SER A 191 3.95 21.70 1.53
C SER A 191 3.68 23.11 1.00
N LYS A 192 2.91 23.18 -0.09
CA LYS A 192 2.44 24.42 -0.74
C LYS A 192 1.20 25.03 -0.06
N LEU A 193 0.82 24.51 1.12
CA LEU A 193 -0.20 25.13 1.94
C LEU A 193 0.38 26.42 2.54
N TYR A 194 -0.24 27.56 2.27
CA TYR A 194 0.20 28.83 2.83
C TYR A 194 -0.22 28.93 4.30
N TYR A 195 0.65 29.49 5.14
CA TYR A 195 0.27 29.94 6.48
C TYR A 195 -0.78 31.04 6.31
N LYS A 196 -1.98 30.85 6.88
CA LYS A 196 -2.74 32.01 7.33
C LYS A 196 -2.03 32.47 8.61
N LEU A 197 -1.29 33.57 8.50
CA LEU A 197 -0.89 34.37 9.66
C LEU A 197 -2.14 34.88 10.36
#